data_AF-A0A7R9MSE3-F1
#
_entry.id   AF-A0A7R9MSE3-F1
#
_cell.length_a   1.000
_cell.length_b   1.000
_cell.length_c   1.000
_cell.angle_alpha   90.00
_cell.angle_beta   90.00
_cell.angle_gamma   90.00
#
_symmetry.space_group_name_H-M   'P 1'
#
loop_
_entity.id
_entity.type
_entity.pdbx_description
1 polymer ?
#
loop_
_entity_poly.entity_id
_entity_poly.type
_entity_poly.pdbx_seq_one_letter_code
_entity_poly.pdbx_strand_id
1 'polypeptide(L)'
;LDETLAYFESTPVDQQLSRIQPIQSRTGFYNILSQIFCLNPPKLDSGLVEERNRVFAIALKSFENLDSMQTRFLVTIYQKLTANALIDCRRFGNHWEDVGFQGTDPATDLRGIGLLGLLQLLFLILSPETSQLCKDIYKLSLDTRQHFPFAVMSLQISSISLQVLREGLLNKECNEAKCVLKVFNWFYS
;
A
#
# COMPACT_ATOMS: atom_id res chain seq x y z
N LEU A 1 -7.31 -5.15 12.29
CA LEU A 1 -7.30 -5.21 10.82
C LEU A 1 -8.69 -4.89 10.28
N ASP A 2 -9.75 -5.50 10.83
CA ASP A 2 -11.14 -5.26 10.42
C ASP A 2 -11.56 -3.78 10.43
N GLU A 3 -11.24 -3.03 11.51
CA GLU A 3 -11.53 -1.58 11.56
C GLU A 3 -10.80 -0.80 10.45
N THR A 4 -9.57 -1.19 10.12
CA THR A 4 -8.79 -0.62 9.02
C THR A 4 -9.46 -0.91 7.68
N LEU A 5 -9.80 -2.18 7.42
CA LEU A 5 -10.46 -2.58 6.16
C LEU A 5 -11.81 -1.89 6.00
N ALA A 6 -12.63 -1.82 7.06
CA ALA A 6 -13.91 -1.12 7.03
C ALA A 6 -13.76 0.38 6.70
N TYR A 7 -12.75 1.05 7.27
CA TYR A 7 -12.47 2.46 6.94
C TYR A 7 -12.15 2.63 5.45
N PHE A 8 -11.29 1.78 4.89
CA PHE A 8 -10.90 1.87 3.48
C PHE A 8 -12.00 1.41 2.52
N GLU A 9 -12.81 0.44 2.91
CA GLU A 9 -14.01 0.04 2.19
C GLU A 9 -15.04 1.17 2.11
N SER A 10 -15.16 1.99 3.15
CA SER A 10 -16.05 3.16 3.15
C SER A 10 -15.54 4.34 2.32
N THR A 11 -14.32 4.28 1.78
CA THR A 11 -13.73 5.39 1.01
C THR A 11 -14.48 5.57 -0.33
N PRO A 12 -15.06 6.76 -0.59
CA PRO A 12 -15.88 6.99 -1.77
C PRO A 12 -15.01 6.98 -3.03
N VAL A 13 -15.32 6.08 -3.96
CA VAL A 13 -14.62 5.95 -5.25
C VAL A 13 -14.96 7.12 -6.17
N ASP A 14 -16.23 7.55 -6.16
CA ASP A 14 -16.78 8.52 -7.11
C ASP A 14 -16.07 9.86 -7.11
N GLN A 15 -15.62 10.32 -5.93
CA GLN A 15 -14.93 11.60 -5.77
C GLN A 15 -13.57 11.63 -6.50
N GLN A 16 -12.96 10.48 -6.73
CA GLN A 16 -11.64 10.36 -7.34
C GLN A 16 -11.67 9.73 -8.74
N LEU A 17 -12.82 9.25 -9.23
CA LEU A 17 -12.95 8.56 -10.52
C LEU A 17 -12.32 9.33 -11.70
N SER A 18 -12.48 10.65 -11.75
CA SER A 18 -11.91 11.50 -12.82
C SER A 18 -10.38 11.57 -12.81
N ARG A 19 -9.75 11.27 -11.66
CA ARG A 19 -8.30 11.29 -11.45
C ARG A 19 -7.67 9.91 -11.53
N ILE A 20 -8.48 8.85 -11.47
CA ILE A 20 -8.01 7.48 -11.61
C ILE A 20 -7.53 7.28 -13.05
N GLN A 21 -6.29 6.82 -13.18
CA GLN A 21 -5.73 6.36 -14.46
C GLN A 21 -5.64 4.83 -14.39
N PRO A 22 -6.72 4.10 -14.74
CA PRO A 22 -6.88 2.71 -14.32
C PRO A 22 -5.93 1.76 -15.05
N ILE A 23 -5.51 2.11 -16.27
CA ILE A 23 -4.56 1.34 -17.06
C ILE A 23 -3.44 2.27 -17.51
N GLN A 24 -2.21 1.91 -17.19
CA GLN A 24 -1.02 2.56 -17.73
C GLN A 24 -0.27 1.51 -18.53
N SER A 25 -0.32 1.62 -19.86
CA SER A 25 0.43 0.71 -20.73
C SER A 25 1.91 1.08 -20.70
N ARG A 26 2.79 0.07 -20.80
CA ARG A 26 4.21 0.31 -21.06
C ARG A 26 4.34 0.90 -22.46
N THR A 27 5.08 2.01 -22.58
CA THR A 27 5.39 2.62 -23.87
C THR A 27 6.57 1.90 -24.54
N GLY A 28 6.63 1.90 -25.87
CA GLY A 28 7.77 1.38 -26.64
C GLY A 28 7.60 -0.05 -27.19
N PHE A 29 8.73 -0.66 -27.58
CA PHE A 29 8.77 -1.94 -28.33
C PHE A 29 8.08 -3.10 -27.62
N TYR A 30 8.03 -3.10 -26.28
CA TYR A 30 7.32 -4.13 -25.51
C TYR A 30 5.82 -4.18 -25.83
N ASN A 31 5.17 -3.03 -26.03
CA ASN A 31 3.73 -2.98 -26.33
C ASN A 31 3.43 -3.54 -27.74
N ILE A 32 4.35 -3.31 -28.67
CA ILE A 32 4.29 -3.87 -30.03
C ILE A 32 4.48 -5.40 -29.97
N LEU A 33 5.49 -5.87 -29.22
CA LEU A 33 5.76 -7.29 -29.05
C LEU A 33 4.62 -8.00 -28.31
N SER A 34 4.08 -7.43 -27.23
CA SER A 34 2.98 -8.04 -26.47
C SER A 34 1.71 -8.16 -27.31
N GLN A 35 1.47 -7.21 -28.22
CA GLN A 35 0.36 -7.26 -29.15
C GLN A 35 0.56 -8.30 -30.27
N ILE A 36 1.79 -8.46 -30.78
CA ILE A 36 2.13 -9.47 -31.79
C ILE A 36 2.11 -10.89 -31.20
N PHE A 37 2.59 -11.07 -29.97
CA PHE A 37 2.71 -12.37 -29.33
C PHE A 37 1.51 -12.73 -28.42
N CYS A 38 0.43 -11.93 -28.43
CA CYS A 38 -0.74 -12.13 -27.57
C CYS A 38 -0.40 -12.24 -26.06
N LEU A 39 0.67 -11.58 -25.61
CA LEU A 39 1.13 -11.58 -24.21
C LEU A 39 0.43 -10.52 -23.36
N ASN A 40 -0.71 -10.02 -23.80
CA ASN A 40 -1.47 -9.04 -23.04
C ASN A 40 -2.11 -9.70 -21.82
N PRO A 41 -2.08 -9.05 -20.64
CA PRO A 41 -2.74 -9.58 -19.46
C PRO A 41 -4.23 -9.80 -19.71
N PRO A 42 -4.86 -10.80 -19.06
CA PRO A 42 -6.29 -10.98 -19.19
C PRO A 42 -7.04 -9.75 -18.71
N LYS A 43 -8.24 -9.52 -19.24
CA LYS A 43 -9.11 -8.45 -18.73
C LYS A 43 -9.55 -8.80 -17.31
N LEU A 44 -9.62 -7.79 -16.46
CA LEU A 44 -10.21 -7.93 -15.13
C LEU A 44 -11.73 -8.16 -15.28
N ASP A 45 -12.28 -9.05 -14.45
CA ASP A 45 -13.73 -9.25 -14.36
C ASP A 45 -14.43 -7.92 -14.04
N SER A 46 -15.54 -7.67 -14.73
CA SER A 46 -16.42 -6.51 -14.50
C SER A 46 -16.82 -6.32 -13.03
N GLY A 47 -17.04 -7.41 -12.28
CA GLY A 47 -17.40 -7.36 -10.86
C GLY A 47 -16.27 -6.87 -9.95
N LEU A 48 -15.02 -6.90 -10.42
CA LEU A 48 -13.83 -6.50 -9.67
C LEU A 48 -13.34 -5.10 -10.01
N VAL A 49 -13.94 -4.45 -11.01
CA VAL A 49 -13.55 -3.10 -11.47
C VAL A 49 -13.74 -2.06 -10.37
N GLU A 50 -14.83 -2.14 -9.61
CA GLU A 50 -15.09 -1.21 -8.52
C GLU A 50 -14.03 -1.34 -7.41
N GLU A 51 -13.71 -2.58 -7.01
CA GLU A 51 -12.69 -2.86 -5.98
C GLU A 51 -11.31 -2.35 -6.41
N ARG A 52 -10.92 -2.59 -7.67
CA ARG A 52 -9.69 -2.01 -8.24
C ARG A 52 -9.70 -0.49 -8.21
N ASN A 53 -10.80 0.14 -8.63
CA ASN A 53 -10.92 1.59 -8.61
C ASN A 53 -10.86 2.15 -7.18
N ARG A 54 -11.35 1.41 -6.18
CA ARG A 54 -11.22 1.75 -4.77
C ARG A 54 -9.76 1.76 -4.32
N VAL A 55 -8.95 0.77 -4.71
CA VAL A 55 -7.49 0.79 -4.47
C VAL A 55 -6.86 2.08 -5.02
N PHE A 56 -7.22 2.47 -6.24
CA PHE A 56 -6.73 3.72 -6.84
C PHE A 56 -7.25 4.98 -6.12
N ALA A 57 -8.50 4.99 -5.67
CA ALA A 57 -9.07 6.10 -4.90
C ALA A 57 -8.35 6.28 -3.56
N ILE A 58 -8.05 5.18 -2.86
CA ILE A 58 -7.29 5.18 -1.60
C ILE A 58 -5.88 5.73 -1.84
N ALA A 59 -5.22 5.35 -2.95
CA ALA A 59 -3.90 5.86 -3.31
C ALA A 59 -3.90 7.37 -3.63
N LEU A 60 -5.01 7.91 -4.10
CA LEU A 60 -5.17 9.34 -4.38
C LEU A 60 -5.56 10.16 -3.14
N LYS A 61 -6.08 9.51 -2.09
CA LYS A 61 -6.46 10.18 -0.84
C LYS A 61 -5.20 10.56 -0.07
N SER A 62 -5.05 11.86 0.18
CA SER A 62 -3.95 12.39 0.98
C SER A 62 -4.21 12.19 2.47
N PHE A 63 -3.13 12.19 3.26
CA PHE A 63 -3.24 12.16 4.72
C PHE A 63 -3.84 13.46 5.26
N GLU A 64 -4.81 13.36 6.16
CA GLU A 64 -5.55 14.46 6.76
C GLU A 64 -5.36 14.45 8.28
N ASN A 65 -4.77 15.51 8.84
CA ASN A 65 -4.49 15.59 10.28
C ASN A 65 -5.75 15.66 11.17
N LEU A 66 -6.90 16.08 10.60
CA LEU A 66 -8.17 16.16 11.33
C LEU A 66 -8.87 14.79 11.43
N ASP A 67 -8.40 13.79 10.67
CA ASP A 67 -8.95 12.45 10.72
C ASP A 67 -8.27 11.62 11.83
N SER A 68 -9.02 11.36 12.90
CA SER A 68 -8.53 10.59 14.03
C SER A 68 -8.21 9.14 13.68
N MET A 69 -8.87 8.55 12.67
CA MET A 69 -8.57 7.19 12.19
C MET A 69 -7.18 7.12 11.58
N GLN A 70 -6.86 8.06 10.69
CA GLN A 70 -5.58 8.08 9.98
C GLN A 70 -4.42 8.29 10.95
N THR A 71 -4.60 9.12 11.97
CA THR A 71 -3.62 9.27 13.06
C THR A 71 -3.47 7.98 13.87
N ARG A 72 -4.57 7.28 14.19
CA ARG A 72 -4.53 5.98 14.88
C ARG A 72 -3.80 4.90 14.07
N PHE A 73 -3.90 4.92 12.74
CA PHE A 73 -3.17 4.01 11.87
C PHE A 73 -1.65 4.19 12.01
N LEU A 74 -1.15 5.42 11.98
CA LEU A 74 0.26 5.72 12.21
C LEU A 74 0.74 5.23 13.58
N VAL A 75 0.00 5.56 14.64
CA VAL A 75 0.32 5.11 16.01
C VAL A 75 0.38 3.59 16.08
N THR A 76 -0.58 2.90 15.45
CA THR A 76 -0.63 1.43 15.42
C THR A 76 0.60 0.85 14.71
N ILE A 77 1.00 1.40 13.56
CA ILE A 77 2.20 0.98 12.83
C ILE A 77 3.43 1.09 13.75
N TYR A 78 3.63 2.26 14.36
CA TYR A 78 4.78 2.50 15.23
C TYR A 78 4.82 1.54 16.43
N GLN A 79 3.72 1.42 17.17
CA GLN A 79 3.65 0.59 18.36
C GLN A 79 3.86 -0.90 18.05
N LYS A 80 3.36 -1.37 16.89
CA LYS A 80 3.50 -2.77 16.49
C LYS A 80 4.91 -3.10 16.00
N LEU A 81 5.56 -2.21 15.25
CA LEU A 81 6.94 -2.42 14.80
C LEU A 81 7.93 -2.36 15.97
N THR A 82 7.78 -1.39 16.86
CA THR A 82 8.69 -1.20 18.01
C THR A 82 8.40 -2.12 19.19
N ALA A 83 7.30 -2.88 19.13
CA ALA A 83 6.76 -3.65 20.25
C ALA A 83 6.58 -2.82 21.53
N ASN A 84 6.34 -1.51 21.40
CA ASN A 84 6.22 -0.59 22.52
C ASN A 84 4.85 0.10 22.55
N ALA A 85 3.90 -0.54 23.23
CA ALA A 85 2.53 -0.05 23.35
C ALA A 85 2.37 1.14 24.32
N LEU A 86 3.40 1.47 25.12
CA LEU A 86 3.32 2.49 26.17
C LEU A 86 3.85 3.85 25.74
N ILE A 87 4.45 3.97 24.54
CA ILE A 87 4.91 5.24 24.01
C ILE A 87 3.70 6.12 23.63
N ASP A 88 3.70 7.36 24.15
CA ASP A 88 2.91 8.47 23.63
C ASP A 88 3.43 8.83 22.22
N CYS A 89 2.91 8.12 21.22
CA CYS A 89 3.29 8.31 19.82
C CYS A 89 2.59 9.56 19.27
N ARG A 90 3.28 10.69 19.38
CA ARG A 90 2.79 11.97 18.87
C ARG A 90 2.75 11.97 17.35
N ARG A 91 1.82 12.72 16.77
CA ARG A 91 1.70 12.88 15.31
C ARG A 91 3.01 13.34 14.65
N PHE A 92 3.78 14.19 15.33
CA PHE A 92 5.06 14.71 14.85
C PHE A 92 6.18 14.38 15.85
N GLY A 93 7.37 14.07 15.34
CA GLY A 93 8.59 13.91 16.15
C GLY A 93 9.61 12.96 15.53
N ASN A 94 10.83 12.97 16.06
CA ASN A 94 11.96 12.21 15.50
C ASN A 94 11.78 10.68 15.56
N HIS A 95 10.88 10.18 16.41
CA HIS A 95 10.60 8.74 16.52
C HIS A 95 10.13 8.11 15.20
N TRP A 96 9.60 8.89 14.26
CA TRP A 96 9.25 8.39 12.93
C TRP A 96 10.47 7.94 12.13
N GLU A 97 11.63 8.55 12.37
CA GLU A 97 12.90 8.14 11.75
C GLU A 97 13.34 6.75 12.25
N ASP A 98 13.02 6.40 13.51
CA ASP A 98 13.36 5.10 14.10
C ASP A 98 12.69 3.92 13.37
N VAL A 99 11.52 4.14 12.76
CA VAL A 99 10.81 3.15 11.95
C VAL A 99 11.02 3.35 10.44
N GLY A 100 11.89 4.27 10.06
CA GLY A 100 12.34 4.49 8.68
C GLY A 100 11.47 5.43 7.84
N PHE A 101 10.72 6.35 8.42
CA PHE A 101 10.17 7.51 7.69
C PHE A 101 11.22 8.61 7.49
N GLN A 102 10.97 9.55 6.59
CA GLN A 102 11.85 10.70 6.38
C GLN A 102 11.45 11.87 7.30
N GLY A 103 12.28 12.10 8.31
CA GLY A 103 12.10 13.20 9.26
C GLY A 103 10.92 13.00 10.19
N THR A 104 10.37 14.11 10.69
CA THR A 104 9.44 14.09 11.83
C THR A 104 7.97 13.96 11.45
N ASP A 105 7.64 13.88 10.15
CA ASP A 105 6.27 13.86 9.65
C ASP A 105 6.06 12.79 8.55
N PRO A 106 5.48 11.62 8.91
CA PRO A 106 5.14 10.56 7.96
C PRO A 106 4.25 10.98 6.79
N ALA A 107 3.43 12.04 6.94
CA ALA A 107 2.59 12.49 5.83
C ALA A 107 3.41 13.00 4.64
N THR A 108 4.64 13.44 4.87
CA THR A 108 5.52 13.89 3.79
C THR A 108 5.97 12.75 2.87
N ASP A 109 6.20 11.56 3.41
CA ASP A 109 6.50 10.34 2.66
C ASP A 109 5.26 9.77 1.96
N LEU A 110 4.09 9.87 2.61
CA LEU A 110 2.82 9.38 2.06
C LEU A 110 2.31 10.20 0.86
N ARG A 111 2.90 11.35 0.53
CA ARG A 111 2.42 12.22 -0.56
C ARG A 111 2.30 11.52 -1.92
N GLY A 112 3.20 10.58 -2.22
CA GLY A 112 3.21 9.88 -3.51
C GLY A 112 2.18 8.77 -3.61
N ILE A 113 2.00 7.99 -2.53
CA ILE A 113 1.18 6.77 -2.52
C ILE A 113 -0.16 6.93 -1.79
N GLY A 114 -0.36 8.07 -1.12
CA GLY A 114 -1.55 8.37 -0.33
C GLY A 114 -1.75 7.43 0.85
N LEU A 115 -3.01 7.26 1.25
CA LEU A 115 -3.36 6.35 2.35
C LEU A 115 -3.17 4.87 2.01
N LEU A 116 -2.91 4.52 0.75
CA LEU A 116 -2.66 3.14 0.36
C LEU A 116 -1.41 2.57 1.05
N GLY A 117 -0.39 3.41 1.24
CA GLY A 117 0.81 3.03 1.99
C GLY A 117 0.50 2.62 3.43
N LEU A 118 -0.41 3.33 4.10
CA LEU A 118 -0.85 2.98 5.45
C LEU A 118 -1.65 1.68 5.47
N LEU A 119 -2.56 1.49 4.50
CA LEU A 119 -3.32 0.26 4.38
C LEU A 119 -2.40 -0.96 4.22
N GLN A 120 -1.41 -0.89 3.32
CA GLN A 120 -0.50 -2.01 3.06
C GLN A 120 0.45 -2.27 4.22
N LEU A 121 0.99 -1.23 4.88
CA LEU A 121 1.77 -1.38 6.10
C LEU A 121 0.95 -2.06 7.21
N LEU A 122 -0.28 -1.60 7.45
CA LEU A 122 -1.17 -2.21 8.45
C LEU A 122 -1.53 -3.65 8.09
N PHE A 123 -1.75 -3.96 6.81
CA PHE A 123 -1.98 -5.32 6.35
C PHE A 123 -0.77 -6.21 6.67
N LEU A 124 0.44 -5.79 6.30
CA LEU A 124 1.67 -6.52 6.53
C LEU A 124 1.93 -6.77 8.03
N ILE A 125 1.66 -5.75 8.86
CA ILE A 125 1.89 -5.80 10.31
C ILE A 125 0.82 -6.63 11.05
N LEU A 126 -0.45 -6.48 10.68
CA LEU A 126 -1.59 -6.99 11.46
C LEU A 126 -2.14 -8.33 10.96
N SER A 127 -1.86 -8.73 9.71
CA SER A 127 -2.36 -9.99 9.18
C SER A 127 -1.59 -11.17 9.79
N PRO A 128 -2.28 -12.22 10.28
CA PRO A 128 -1.62 -13.39 10.86
C PRO A 128 -0.58 -14.02 9.92
N GLU A 129 -0.86 -14.03 8.62
CA GLU A 129 -0.05 -14.66 7.57
C GLU A 129 1.27 -13.93 7.32
N THR A 130 1.29 -12.61 7.49
CA THR A 130 2.43 -11.75 7.13
C THR A 130 3.13 -11.13 8.32
N SER A 131 2.50 -11.13 9.50
CA SER A 131 3.01 -10.43 10.69
C SER A 131 4.40 -10.90 11.13
N GLN A 132 4.72 -12.19 10.96
CA GLN A 132 6.05 -12.71 11.27
C GLN A 132 7.09 -12.25 10.25
N LEU A 133 6.76 -12.32 8.95
CA LEU A 133 7.59 -11.80 7.88
C LEU A 133 7.90 -10.30 8.09
N CYS A 134 6.89 -9.51 8.46
CA CYS A 134 7.07 -8.09 8.79
C CYS A 134 8.11 -7.87 9.91
N LYS A 135 8.04 -8.67 10.99
CA LYS A 135 9.00 -8.57 12.10
C LYS A 135 10.41 -8.94 11.66
N ASP A 136 10.54 -9.96 10.81
CA ASP A 136 11.84 -10.41 10.32
C ASP A 136 12.47 -9.36 9.39
N ILE A 137 11.69 -8.76 8.49
CA ILE A 137 12.13 -7.66 7.62
C ILE A 137 12.47 -6.41 8.44
N TYR A 138 11.65 -6.04 9.43
CA TYR A 138 11.92 -4.89 10.30
C TYR A 138 13.16 -5.11 11.16
N LYS A 139 13.37 -6.32 11.69
CA LYS A 139 14.61 -6.66 12.39
C LYS A 139 15.83 -6.55 11.48
N LEU A 140 15.70 -6.98 10.22
CA LEU A 140 16.76 -6.85 9.23
C LEU A 140 17.04 -5.39 8.86
N SER A 141 16.02 -4.54 8.82
CA SER A 141 16.17 -3.11 8.51
C SER A 141 16.98 -2.36 9.57
N LEU A 142 17.03 -2.89 10.80
CA LEU A 142 17.83 -2.37 11.92
C LEU A 142 19.24 -2.98 12.00
N ASP A 143 19.58 -3.95 11.14
CA ASP A 143 20.89 -4.60 11.15
C ASP A 143 22.00 -3.63 10.75
N THR A 144 23.14 -3.69 11.44
CA THR A 144 24.28 -2.78 11.23
C THR A 144 24.90 -2.82 9.83
N ARG A 145 24.69 -3.89 9.05
CA ARG A 145 25.25 -4.05 7.70
C ARG A 145 24.23 -3.86 6.60
N GLN A 146 23.01 -4.36 6.79
CA GLN A 146 21.94 -4.30 5.79
C GLN A 146 21.08 -3.03 5.89
N HIS A 147 21.15 -2.31 7.02
CA HIS A 147 20.35 -1.16 7.41
C HIS A 147 19.63 -0.44 6.25
N PHE A 148 18.32 -0.37 6.32
CA PHE A 148 17.50 0.36 5.34
C PHE A 148 16.28 1.01 6.02
N PRO A 149 15.75 2.11 5.48
CA PRO A 149 14.59 2.78 6.05
C PRO A 149 13.32 1.95 5.76
N PHE A 150 12.89 1.13 6.73
CA PHE A 150 11.78 0.18 6.58
C PHE A 150 10.53 0.83 5.98
N ALA A 151 9.99 1.89 6.62
CA ALA A 151 8.75 2.50 6.17
C ALA A 151 8.86 3.07 4.74
N VAL A 152 9.92 3.82 4.42
CA VAL A 152 10.12 4.36 3.07
C VAL A 152 10.24 3.25 2.02
N MET A 153 11.00 2.18 2.30
CA MET A 153 11.11 1.05 1.38
C MET A 153 9.77 0.36 1.17
N SER A 154 8.99 0.16 2.24
CA SER A 154 7.62 -0.33 2.16
C SER A 154 6.75 0.56 1.26
N LEU A 155 6.77 1.88 1.43
CA LEU A 155 5.99 2.81 0.58
C LEU A 155 6.45 2.80 -0.90
N GLN A 156 7.73 2.54 -1.16
CA GLN A 156 8.22 2.34 -2.52
C GLN A 156 7.69 1.04 -3.14
N ILE A 157 7.67 -0.06 -2.38
CA ILE A 157 7.06 -1.33 -2.82
C ILE A 157 5.57 -1.12 -3.09
N SER A 158 4.84 -0.38 -2.25
CA SER A 158 3.46 0.01 -2.50
C SER A 158 3.28 0.71 -3.85
N SER A 159 4.21 1.59 -4.21
CA SER A 159 4.20 2.30 -5.51
C SER A 159 4.42 1.34 -6.68
N ILE A 160 5.34 0.38 -6.54
CA ILE A 160 5.56 -0.68 -7.53
C ILE A 160 4.32 -1.56 -7.68
N SER A 161 3.72 -2.01 -6.57
CA SER A 161 2.50 -2.82 -6.58
C SER A 161 1.37 -2.08 -7.29
N LEU A 162 1.18 -0.79 -7.01
CA LEU A 162 0.17 0.04 -7.68
C LEU A 162 0.41 0.12 -9.19
N GLN A 163 1.67 0.23 -9.63
CA GLN A 163 2.01 0.20 -11.05
C GLN A 163 1.70 -1.17 -11.68
N VAL A 164 2.06 -2.28 -11.02
CA VAL A 164 1.78 -3.63 -11.50
C VAL A 164 0.27 -3.87 -11.65
N LEU A 165 -0.54 -3.33 -10.74
CA LEU A 165 -2.01 -3.34 -10.85
C LEU A 165 -2.51 -2.50 -12.04
N ARG A 166 -1.94 -1.31 -12.28
CA ARG A 166 -2.26 -0.45 -13.44
C ARG A 166 -1.85 -1.09 -14.77
N GLU A 167 -0.79 -1.88 -14.78
CA GLU A 167 -0.36 -2.64 -15.96
C GLU A 167 -1.26 -3.87 -16.22
N GLY A 168 -2.20 -4.18 -15.31
CA GLY A 168 -3.12 -5.31 -15.43
C GLY A 168 -2.46 -6.67 -15.16
N LEU A 169 -1.20 -6.68 -14.71
CA LEU A 169 -0.41 -7.90 -14.51
C LEU A 169 -0.99 -8.80 -13.42
N LEU A 170 -1.76 -8.25 -12.49
CA LEU A 170 -2.45 -9.00 -11.44
C LEU A 170 -3.84 -9.51 -11.87
N ASN A 171 -4.36 -9.14 -13.05
CA ASN A 171 -5.75 -9.41 -13.41
C ASN A 171 -6.10 -10.91 -13.39
N LYS A 172 -5.17 -11.77 -13.81
CA LYS A 172 -5.36 -13.22 -13.79
C LYS A 172 -5.63 -13.72 -12.36
N GLU A 173 -4.71 -13.42 -11.46
CA GLU A 173 -4.77 -13.82 -10.07
C GLU A 173 -5.98 -13.18 -9.36
N CYS A 174 -6.29 -11.91 -9.66
CA CYS A 174 -7.49 -11.23 -9.16
C CYS A 174 -8.78 -11.94 -9.58
N ASN A 175 -8.88 -12.36 -10.84
CA ASN A 175 -10.05 -13.07 -11.37
C ASN A 175 -10.20 -14.46 -10.72
N GLU A 176 -9.09 -15.18 -10.55
CA GLU A 176 -9.08 -16.50 -9.89
C GLU A 176 -9.45 -16.40 -8.41
N ALA A 177 -8.91 -15.40 -7.69
CA ALA A 177 -9.20 -15.15 -6.28
C ALA A 177 -10.56 -14.46 -6.04
N LYS A 178 -11.18 -13.89 -7.09
CA LYS A 178 -12.38 -13.04 -7.03
C LYS A 178 -12.26 -11.89 -6.01
N CYS A 179 -11.06 -11.35 -5.82
CA CYS A 179 -10.80 -10.28 -4.88
C CYS A 179 -9.49 -9.56 -5.23
N VAL A 180 -9.59 -8.29 -5.62
CA VAL A 180 -8.45 -7.44 -5.98
C VAL A 180 -7.66 -7.08 -4.75
N LEU A 181 -8.31 -6.67 -3.67
CA LEU A 181 -7.62 -6.16 -2.47
C LEU A 181 -6.76 -7.24 -1.82
N LYS A 182 -7.24 -8.49 -1.79
CA LYS A 182 -6.47 -9.63 -1.29
C LYS A 182 -5.22 -9.85 -2.14
N VAL A 183 -5.37 -10.06 -3.45
CA VAL A 183 -4.22 -10.31 -4.35
C VAL A 183 -3.22 -9.15 -4.31
N PHE A 184 -3.73 -7.91 -4.28
CA PHE A 184 -2.91 -6.71 -4.23
C PHE A 184 -2.06 -6.60 -2.95
N ASN A 185 -2.64 -6.89 -1.79
CA ASN A 185 -1.91 -6.88 -0.52
C ASN A 185 -0.94 -8.08 -0.40
N TRP A 186 -1.32 -9.24 -0.95
CA TRP A 186 -0.43 -10.41 -1.02
C TRP A 186 0.76 -10.18 -1.94
N PHE A 187 0.60 -9.53 -3.10
CA PHE A 187 1.71 -9.19 -3.98
C PHE A 187 2.71 -8.21 -3.33
N TYR A 188 2.22 -7.35 -2.43
CA TYR A 188 3.04 -6.41 -1.67
C TYR A 188 3.85 -7.07 -0.55
N SER A 189 3.35 -8.16 0.03
CA SER A 189 3.91 -8.80 1.23
C SER A 189 4.93 -9.88 0.87
#